data_AF-A0A293MPT2-F1
#
_entry.id   AF-A0A293MPT2-F1
#
_cell.length_a   1.000
_cell.length_b   1.000
_cell.length_c   1.000
_cell.angle_alpha   90.00
_cell.angle_beta   90.00
_cell.angle_gamma   90.00
#
_symmetry.space_group_name_H-M   'P 1'
#
loop_
_entity.id
_entity.type
_entity.pdbx_description
1 polymer ?
#
loop_
_entity_poly.entity_id
_entity_poly.type
_entity_poly.pdbx_seq_one_letter_code
_entity_poly.pdbx_strand_id
1 'polypeptide(L)'
;MAPGGETPYGTLRAAIIERTTLSERKRLQQLLSAEEIGDRRPTQFLPTTPAPFQPPADVRVSRQDLTSLISALRDDLEARAASRESTTVPPRRRPPSRSPQRRRRLATTNPRTNPSNFCWYHWAFGSRARNCTTPCAWPGNSRGALNAAGT
;
A
#
# COMPACT_ATOMS: atom_id res chain seq x y z
N MET A 1 38.99 31.28 7.80
CA MET A 1 38.26 31.63 6.57
C MET A 1 36.84 31.08 6.68
N ALA A 2 35.81 31.92 6.76
CA ALA A 2 34.40 31.50 6.78
C ALA A 2 33.72 31.99 5.49
N PRO A 3 32.88 31.19 4.81
CA PRO A 3 32.33 31.56 3.51
C PRO A 3 31.12 32.49 3.64
N GLY A 4 31.18 33.61 2.91
CA GLY A 4 30.07 34.31 2.24
C GLY A 4 28.80 34.64 3.05
N GLY A 5 28.74 35.86 3.59
CA GLY A 5 27.59 36.42 4.32
C GLY A 5 26.41 36.87 3.45
N GLU A 6 25.81 35.97 2.68
CA GLU A 6 24.53 36.26 2.03
C GLU A 6 23.36 35.99 2.99
N THR A 7 22.77 37.08 3.51
CA THR A 7 21.58 36.94 4.37
C THR A 7 20.40 36.44 3.52
N PRO A 8 19.69 35.37 3.94
CA PRO A 8 18.60 34.77 3.14
C PRO A 8 17.45 35.74 2.87
N TYR A 9 17.27 36.73 3.75
CA TYR A 9 16.29 37.78 3.56
C TYR A 9 16.73 38.88 2.58
N GLY A 10 18.04 39.06 2.38
CA GLY A 10 18.59 40.09 1.49
C GLY A 10 18.26 39.83 0.02
N THR A 11 18.42 38.58 -0.41
CA THR A 11 18.13 38.15 -1.79
C THR A 11 16.64 38.25 -2.11
N LEU A 12 15.79 37.79 -1.20
CA LEU A 12 14.33 37.91 -1.34
C LEU A 12 13.89 39.37 -1.39
N ARG A 13 14.42 40.21 -0.48
CA ARG A 13 14.12 41.65 -0.45
C ARG A 13 14.55 42.32 -1.76
N ALA A 14 15.74 42.01 -2.27
CA ALA A 14 16.24 42.55 -3.53
C ALA A 14 15.35 42.14 -4.71
N ALA A 15 14.97 40.87 -4.82
CA ALA A 15 14.10 40.37 -5.89
C ALA A 15 12.69 40.99 -5.85
N ILE A 16 12.14 41.22 -4.65
CA ILE A 16 10.84 41.90 -4.50
C ILE A 16 10.97 43.36 -4.94
N ILE A 17 11.99 44.08 -4.48
CA ILE A 17 12.24 45.47 -4.88
C ILE A 17 12.37 45.56 -6.40
N GLU A 18 13.16 44.68 -7.04
CA GLU A 18 13.34 44.68 -8.49
C GLU A 18 12.03 44.46 -9.26
N ARG A 19 11.17 43.55 -8.78
CA ARG A 19 9.89 43.25 -9.43
C ARG A 19 8.78 44.27 -9.17
N THR A 20 8.84 44.97 -8.04
CA THR A 20 7.74 45.83 -7.56
C THR A 20 8.04 47.31 -7.67
N THR A 21 9.31 47.70 -7.74
CA THR A 21 9.69 49.09 -7.94
C THR A 21 9.75 49.43 -9.42
N LEU A 22 9.32 50.64 -9.75
CA LEU A 22 9.37 51.13 -11.12
C LEU A 22 10.82 51.39 -11.52
N SER A 23 11.20 51.02 -12.75
CA SER A 23 12.51 51.36 -13.28
C SER A 23 12.76 52.86 -13.22
N GLU A 24 14.01 53.29 -13.06
CA GLU A 24 14.36 54.72 -12.95
C GLU A 24 13.81 55.56 -14.12
N ARG A 25 13.86 55.01 -15.34
CA ARG A 25 13.28 55.65 -16.52
C ARG A 25 11.76 55.82 -16.43
N LYS A 26 11.03 54.83 -15.88
CA LYS A 26 9.59 54.94 -15.61
C LYS A 26 9.29 55.90 -14.47
N ARG A 27 10.14 55.95 -13.45
CA ARG A 27 10.04 56.89 -12.34
C ARG A 27 10.24 58.33 -12.81
N LEU A 28 11.24 58.56 -13.66
CA LEU A 28 11.46 59.83 -14.34
C LEU A 28 10.31 60.16 -15.30
N GLN A 29 9.84 59.17 -16.07
CA GLN A 29 8.69 59.36 -16.94
C GLN A 29 7.43 59.71 -16.14
N GLN A 30 7.18 59.13 -14.97
CA GLN A 30 6.08 59.50 -14.07
C GLN A 30 6.24 60.91 -13.48
N LEU A 31 7.46 61.32 -13.13
CA LEU A 31 7.73 62.67 -12.64
C LEU A 31 7.60 63.72 -13.75
N LEU A 32 7.95 63.36 -14.99
CA LEU A 32 7.80 64.19 -16.19
C LEU A 32 6.35 64.19 -16.69
N SER A 33 5.66 63.06 -16.59
CA SER A 33 4.23 62.88 -16.81
C SER A 33 3.48 63.12 -15.50
N ALA A 34 3.78 64.22 -14.82
CA ALA A 34 3.02 64.65 -13.66
C ALA A 34 1.55 64.78 -14.06
N GLU A 35 0.82 63.69 -13.94
CA GLU A 35 -0.63 63.63 -14.05
C GLU A 35 -1.11 64.51 -12.90
N GLU A 36 -1.55 65.73 -13.24
CA GLU A 36 -1.91 66.73 -12.25
C GLU A 36 -2.96 66.15 -11.31
N ILE A 37 -2.55 65.94 -10.06
CA ILE A 37 -3.38 65.28 -9.03
C ILE A 37 -4.64 66.09 -8.73
N GLY A 38 -4.66 67.41 -9.00
CA GLY A 38 -5.85 68.27 -8.94
C GLY A 38 -6.82 67.90 -7.81
N ASP A 39 -8.10 67.76 -8.16
CA ASP A 39 -9.16 67.29 -7.25
C ASP A 39 -9.50 65.80 -7.44
N ARG A 40 -8.62 65.04 -8.12
CA ARG A 40 -8.93 63.67 -8.53
C ARG A 40 -8.79 62.72 -7.34
N ARG A 41 -9.88 61.98 -7.05
CA ARG A 41 -9.89 61.03 -5.95
C ARG A 41 -9.03 59.81 -6.28
N PRO A 42 -8.29 59.24 -5.32
CA PRO A 42 -7.41 58.09 -5.55
C PRO A 42 -8.08 56.89 -6.24
N THR A 43 -9.39 56.72 -6.04
CA THR A 43 -10.20 55.68 -6.67
C THR A 43 -10.33 55.82 -8.18
N GLN A 44 -10.14 57.01 -8.76
CA GLN A 44 -10.18 57.25 -10.21
C GLN A 44 -8.95 56.71 -10.94
N PHE A 45 -7.88 56.37 -10.22
CA PHE A 45 -6.67 55.76 -10.78
C PHE A 45 -6.66 54.24 -10.67
N LEU A 46 -7.69 53.64 -10.06
CA LEU A 46 -7.82 52.20 -10.01
C LEU A 46 -8.40 51.70 -11.35
N PRO A 47 -7.81 50.67 -11.98
CA PRO A 47 -8.43 49.99 -13.10
C PRO A 47 -9.81 49.48 -12.66
N THR A 48 -10.89 50.01 -13.25
CA THR A 48 -12.28 49.76 -12.82
C THR A 48 -12.70 48.30 -12.85
N THR A 49 -11.93 47.42 -13.48
CA THR A 49 -12.15 45.98 -13.45
C THR A 49 -10.81 45.27 -13.44
N PRO A 50 -10.44 44.51 -12.38
CA PRO A 50 -9.34 43.58 -12.51
C PRO A 50 -9.73 42.58 -13.61
N ALA A 51 -8.87 42.44 -14.63
CA ALA A 51 -9.07 41.45 -15.66
C ALA A 51 -9.29 40.08 -15.00
N PRO A 52 -10.21 39.23 -15.52
CA PRO A 52 -10.42 37.90 -14.97
C PRO A 52 -9.08 37.19 -14.91
N PHE A 53 -8.72 36.72 -13.73
CA PHE A 53 -7.48 35.97 -13.51
C PHE A 53 -7.45 34.78 -14.46
N GLN A 54 -6.55 34.80 -15.44
CA GLN A 54 -6.27 33.66 -16.30
C GLN A 54 -5.10 32.89 -15.69
N PRO A 55 -5.28 31.64 -15.25
CA PRO A 55 -4.16 30.85 -14.77
C PRO A 55 -3.14 30.63 -15.91
N PRO A 56 -1.84 30.49 -15.60
CA PRO A 56 -0.82 30.23 -16.60
C PRO A 56 -1.17 28.97 -17.42
N ALA A 57 -0.87 29.01 -18.72
CA ALA A 57 -1.27 27.98 -19.68
C ALA A 57 -0.83 26.56 -19.25
N ASP A 58 0.27 26.46 -18.54
CA ASP A 58 0.87 25.21 -18.06
C ASP A 58 0.03 24.50 -16.98
N VAL A 59 -0.96 25.20 -16.40
CA VAL A 59 -1.90 24.66 -15.40
C VAL A 59 -3.27 24.32 -16.02
N ARG A 60 -3.46 24.61 -17.32
CA ARG A 60 -4.71 24.26 -18.02
C ARG A 60 -4.70 22.79 -18.44
N VAL A 61 -5.12 21.93 -17.52
CA VAL A 61 -5.54 20.56 -17.88
C VAL A 61 -6.73 20.67 -18.83
N SER A 62 -6.65 20.06 -20.02
CA SER A 62 -7.76 20.13 -20.98
C SER A 62 -8.97 19.41 -20.40
N ARG A 63 -10.13 20.04 -20.47
CA ARG A 63 -11.41 19.41 -20.08
C ARG A 63 -11.63 18.09 -20.83
N GLN A 64 -11.11 18.00 -22.06
CA GLN A 64 -11.16 16.79 -22.89
C GLN A 64 -10.32 15.66 -22.29
N ASP A 65 -9.11 15.97 -21.79
CA ASP A 65 -8.21 14.98 -21.18
C ASP A 65 -8.83 14.40 -19.91
N LEU A 66 -9.46 15.24 -19.08
CA LEU A 66 -10.18 14.78 -17.89
C LEU A 66 -11.36 13.88 -18.26
N THR A 67 -12.15 14.23 -19.28
CA THR A 67 -13.25 13.38 -19.73
C THR A 67 -12.77 12.03 -20.26
N SER A 68 -11.66 12.02 -21.00
CA SER A 68 -11.05 10.79 -21.52
C SER A 68 -10.48 9.92 -20.41
N LEU A 69 -9.86 10.52 -19.39
CA LEU A 69 -9.37 9.80 -18.22
C LEU A 69 -10.52 9.18 -17.41
N ILE A 70 -11.62 9.92 -17.21
CA ILE A 70 -12.79 9.41 -16.48
C ILE A 70 -13.41 8.21 -17.19
N SER A 71 -13.58 8.27 -18.52
CA SER A 71 -14.11 7.13 -19.28
C SER A 71 -13.18 5.92 -19.19
N ALA A 72 -11.86 6.11 -19.37
CA ALA A 72 -10.90 5.02 -19.31
C ALA A 72 -10.86 4.35 -17.92
N LEU A 73 -10.93 5.14 -16.83
CA LEU A 73 -11.01 4.61 -15.46
C LEU A 73 -12.30 3.83 -15.21
N ARG A 74 -13.42 4.29 -15.78
CA ARG A 74 -14.70 3.58 -15.67
C ARG A 74 -14.62 2.20 -16.35
N ASP A 75 -14.06 2.14 -17.55
CA ASP A 75 -13.90 0.90 -18.29
C ASP A 75 -12.99 -0.11 -17.55
N ASP A 76 -11.90 0.36 -16.93
CA ASP A 76 -11.03 -0.49 -16.09
C ASP A 76 -11.76 -1.08 -14.87
N LEU A 77 -12.60 -0.27 -14.21
CA LEU A 77 -13.40 -0.74 -13.08
C LEU A 77 -14.45 -1.77 -13.53
N GLU A 78 -15.10 -1.57 -14.68
CA GLU A 78 -16.05 -2.51 -15.25
C GLU A 78 -15.36 -3.84 -15.64
N ALA A 79 -14.18 -3.77 -16.28
CA ALA A 79 -13.39 -4.96 -16.62
C ALA A 79 -12.92 -5.75 -15.38
N ARG A 80 -12.51 -5.03 -14.32
CA ARG A 80 -12.13 -5.63 -13.04
C ARG A 80 -13.34 -6.24 -12.32
N ALA A 81 -14.51 -5.59 -12.38
CA ALA A 81 -15.75 -6.14 -11.82
C ALA A 81 -16.17 -7.43 -12.54
N ALA A 82 -16.15 -7.44 -13.88
CA ALA A 82 -16.46 -8.63 -14.68
C ALA A 82 -15.49 -9.81 -14.41
N SER A 83 -14.21 -9.50 -14.21
CA SER A 83 -13.19 -10.50 -13.82
C SER A 83 -13.43 -11.05 -12.41
N ARG A 84 -13.91 -10.23 -11.46
CA ARG A 84 -14.26 -10.68 -10.10
C ARG A 84 -15.49 -11.60 -10.10
N GLU A 85 -16.50 -11.31 -10.93
CA GLU A 85 -17.67 -12.17 -11.11
C GLU A 85 -17.26 -13.55 -11.67
N SER A 86 -16.34 -13.56 -12.64
CA SER A 86 -15.78 -14.79 -13.22
C SER A 86 -14.86 -15.54 -12.25
N THR A 87 -14.24 -14.84 -11.30
CA THR A 87 -13.42 -15.40 -10.20
C THR A 87 -14.24 -15.58 -8.93
N THR A 88 -15.55 -15.83 -9.04
CA THR A 88 -16.30 -16.43 -7.94
C THR A 88 -15.81 -17.87 -7.82
N VAL A 89 -14.69 -18.07 -7.13
CA VAL A 89 -14.28 -19.39 -6.66
C VAL A 89 -15.54 -19.96 -6.00
N PRO A 90 -16.13 -21.05 -6.55
CA PRO A 90 -17.33 -21.61 -5.97
C PRO A 90 -17.01 -21.83 -4.49
N PRO A 91 -17.90 -21.44 -3.54
CA PRO A 91 -17.62 -21.65 -2.14
C PRO A 91 -17.21 -23.10 -2.02
N ARG A 92 -15.96 -23.36 -1.59
CA ARG A 92 -15.42 -24.71 -1.42
C ARG A 92 -16.53 -25.49 -0.76
N ARG A 93 -17.20 -26.39 -1.50
CA ARG A 93 -18.39 -27.07 -1.01
C ARG A 93 -17.98 -27.65 0.32
N ARG A 94 -18.49 -27.07 1.41
CA ARG A 94 -18.25 -27.59 2.75
C ARG A 94 -18.73 -29.03 2.63
N PRO A 95 -17.84 -30.03 2.76
CA PRO A 95 -18.24 -31.40 2.49
C PRO A 95 -19.43 -31.67 3.41
N PRO A 96 -20.50 -32.30 2.90
CA PRO A 96 -21.64 -32.60 3.74
C PRO A 96 -21.11 -33.31 4.98
N SER A 97 -21.58 -32.90 6.16
CA SER A 97 -21.33 -33.61 7.42
C SER A 97 -22.01 -34.99 7.35
N ARG A 98 -21.51 -35.87 6.48
CA ARG A 98 -21.73 -37.30 6.59
C ARG A 98 -20.82 -37.73 7.72
N SER A 99 -21.43 -37.96 8.88
CA SER A 99 -20.83 -38.72 9.97
C SER A 99 -20.01 -39.86 9.37
N PRO A 100 -18.67 -39.88 9.53
CA PRO A 100 -17.89 -41.00 9.08
C PRO A 100 -18.34 -42.18 9.95
N GLN A 101 -19.17 -43.05 9.38
CA GLN A 101 -19.55 -44.29 9.99
C GLN A 101 -18.26 -45.11 10.08
N ARG A 102 -17.62 -44.96 11.25
CA ARG A 102 -16.54 -45.71 11.87
C ARG A 102 -16.01 -46.85 10.99
N ARG A 103 -15.25 -46.53 9.93
CA ARG A 103 -14.29 -47.51 9.40
C ARG A 103 -13.26 -47.66 10.50
N ARG A 104 -13.39 -48.73 11.29
CA ARG A 104 -12.32 -49.24 12.15
C ARG A 104 -11.13 -49.54 11.24
N ARG A 105 -10.30 -48.53 10.95
CA ARG A 105 -8.95 -48.79 10.49
C ARG A 105 -8.21 -49.26 11.73
N LEU A 106 -8.12 -50.58 11.89
CA LEU A 106 -6.99 -51.14 12.59
C LEU A 106 -5.77 -50.52 11.90
N ALA A 107 -5.02 -49.70 12.63
CA ALA A 107 -3.71 -49.28 12.20
C ALA A 107 -2.81 -50.51 12.27
N THR A 108 -2.93 -51.38 11.28
CA THR A 108 -1.94 -52.42 11.02
C THR A 108 -0.77 -51.68 10.41
N THR A 109 0.22 -51.40 11.24
CA THR A 109 1.55 -50.91 10.85
C THR A 109 1.98 -51.68 9.60
N ASN A 110 2.12 -51.01 8.45
CA ASN A 110 2.50 -51.65 7.20
C ASN A 110 3.94 -52.20 7.36
N PRO A 111 4.16 -53.53 7.35
CA PRO A 111 5.48 -54.13 7.59
C PRO A 111 6.51 -53.80 6.51
N ARG A 112 6.06 -53.30 5.35
CA ARG A 112 6.92 -53.05 4.18
C ARG A 112 7.82 -51.84 4.30
N THR A 113 7.57 -50.94 5.25
CA THR A 113 8.34 -49.69 5.42
C THR A 113 8.98 -49.54 6.80
N ASN A 114 8.91 -50.57 7.65
CA ASN A 114 9.49 -50.53 9.00
C ASN A 114 10.22 -51.85 9.29
N PRO A 115 11.49 -51.99 8.88
CA PRO A 115 12.25 -53.25 9.02
C PRO A 115 12.52 -53.66 10.47
N SER A 116 12.15 -52.83 11.45
CA SER A 116 12.58 -52.98 12.84
C SER A 116 11.43 -53.02 13.86
N ASN A 117 10.20 -53.33 13.42
CA ASN A 117 9.05 -53.59 14.30
C ASN A 117 8.86 -52.51 15.39
N PHE A 118 8.90 -51.25 14.97
CA PHE A 118 8.66 -50.12 15.86
C PHE A 118 7.18 -49.73 15.90
N CYS A 119 6.68 -49.34 17.07
CA CYS A 119 5.34 -48.80 17.19
C CYS A 119 5.23 -47.44 16.49
N TRP A 120 4.00 -47.02 16.18
CA TRP A 120 3.74 -45.75 15.50
C TRP A 120 4.40 -44.55 16.20
N TYR A 121 4.42 -44.52 17.54
CA TYR A 121 5.06 -43.44 18.30
C TYR A 121 6.58 -43.36 18.06
N HIS A 122 7.29 -44.50 18.03
CA HIS A 122 8.73 -44.51 17.74
C HIS A 122 9.02 -44.29 16.25
N TRP A 123 8.11 -44.67 15.35
CA TRP A 123 8.23 -44.32 13.93
C TRP A 123 8.09 -42.81 13.70
N ALA A 124 7.16 -42.15 14.40
CA ALA A 124 6.89 -40.72 14.23
C ALA A 124 7.88 -39.82 15.01
N PHE A 125 8.31 -40.24 16.20
CA PHE A 125 9.08 -39.39 17.13
C PHE A 125 10.46 -39.95 17.50
N GLY A 126 10.81 -41.16 17.06
CA GLY A 126 12.07 -41.82 17.41
C GLY A 126 12.27 -41.92 18.92
N SER A 127 13.49 -41.61 19.39
CA SER A 127 13.87 -41.63 20.81
C SER A 127 13.14 -40.60 21.68
N ARG A 128 12.42 -39.65 21.09
CA ARG A 128 11.61 -38.65 21.80
C ARG A 128 10.18 -39.13 22.05
N ALA A 129 9.84 -40.36 21.64
CA ALA A 129 8.53 -40.95 21.90
C ALA A 129 8.27 -41.08 23.39
N ARG A 130 7.20 -40.46 23.87
CA ARG A 130 6.81 -40.48 25.28
C ARG A 130 6.05 -41.75 25.67
N ASN A 131 5.46 -42.43 24.68
CA ASN A 131 4.63 -43.62 24.87
C ASN A 131 5.12 -44.75 23.97
N CYS A 132 5.06 -45.99 24.47
CA CYS A 132 5.40 -47.21 23.75
C CYS A 132 4.22 -48.19 23.81
N THR A 133 3.94 -48.88 22.71
CA THR A 133 2.93 -49.95 22.64
C THR A 133 3.61 -51.26 22.27
N THR A 134 3.42 -52.29 23.07
CA THR A 134 3.96 -53.64 22.82
C THR A 134 3.22 -54.31 21.66
N PRO A 135 3.90 -55.08 20.78
CA PRO A 135 5.33 -55.34 20.71
C PRO A 135 6.08 -54.24 19.94
N CYS A 136 7.05 -53.60 20.59
CA CYS A 136 7.94 -52.62 19.96
C CYS A 136 9.39 -52.98 20.28
N ALA A 137 10.21 -53.17 19.25
CA ALA A 137 11.62 -53.53 19.40
C ALA A 137 12.55 -52.30 19.57
N TRP A 138 12.01 -51.14 19.96
CA TRP A 138 12.80 -49.91 20.11
C TRP A 138 13.66 -49.97 21.39
N PRO A 139 14.99 -49.80 21.30
CA PRO A 139 15.86 -49.79 22.46
C PRO A 139 15.59 -48.54 23.32
N GLY A 140 15.28 -48.74 24.60
CA GLY A 140 15.24 -47.63 25.58
C GLY A 140 13.86 -47.12 26.00
N ASN A 141 12.76 -47.84 25.77
CA ASN A 141 11.45 -47.47 26.32
C ASN A 141 10.75 -48.63 27.07
N SER A 142 11.32 -49.01 28.21
CA SER A 142 10.82 -50.07 29.10
C SER A 142 9.60 -49.65 29.95
N ARG A 143 9.14 -48.39 29.89
CA ARG A 143 7.96 -47.94 30.64
C ARG A 143 6.62 -48.49 30.11
N GLY A 144 6.60 -49.02 28.89
CA GLY A 144 5.40 -49.63 28.28
C GLY A 144 5.38 -51.17 28.24
N ALA A 145 6.47 -51.85 28.64
CA ALA A 145 6.59 -53.30 28.52
C ALA A 145 5.78 -54.09 29.57
N LEU A 146 5.25 -53.42 30.60
CA LEU A 146 4.56 -54.07 31.72
C LEU A 146 3.12 -54.51 31.44
N ASN A 147 2.50 -54.10 30.32
CA ASN A 147 1.11 -54.46 30.00
C ASN A 147 0.99 -55.67 29.03
N ALA A 148 2.02 -56.51 28.93
CA ALA A 148 2.06 -57.65 28.00
C ALA A 148 2.33 -59.01 28.67
N ALA A 149 2.20 -59.11 30.00
CA ALA A 149 2.22 -60.38 30.73
C ALA A 149 1.01 -60.42 31.69
N GLY A 150 -0.14 -60.80 31.15
CA GLY A 150 -1.38 -60.96 31.90
C GLY A 150 -2.40 -61.64 31.01
N THR A 151 -2.40 -62.97 31.07
CA THR A 151 -3.47 -63.87 30.61
C THR A 151 -4.80 -63.53 31.27
#